data_AF-A0AAU7N0P2-F1
#
_entry.id   AF-A0AAU7N0P2-F1
#
_cell.length_a   1.000
_cell.length_b   1.000
_cell.length_c   1.000
_cell.angle_alpha   90.00
_cell.angle_beta   90.00
_cell.angle_gamma   90.00
#
_symmetry.space_group_name_H-M   'P 1'
#
loop_
_entity.id
_entity.type
_entity.pdbx_description
1 polymer ?
#
loop_
_entity_poly.entity_id
_entity_poly.type
_entity_poly.pdbx_seq_one_letter_code
_entity_poly.pdbx_strand_id
1 'polypeptide(L)'
;MQLDHRKKKTLAQYNKGLKEIAKLCGINQALSSYVARHSYANCLKQKGVATDIIGESLGHADIKITQVYLKELGNEIVDDAVEVLFS
;
A
#
# COMPACT_ATOMS: atom_id res chain seq x y z
N MET A 1 -9.64 1.12 25.24
CA MET A 1 -9.73 -0.26 25.77
C MET A 1 -10.67 -1.17 24.95
N GLN A 2 -11.98 -0.90 24.82
CA GLN A 2 -12.86 -1.73 23.97
C GLN A 2 -12.66 -1.52 22.45
N LEU A 3 -12.46 -0.27 22.00
CA LEU A 3 -12.27 0.04 20.58
C LEU A 3 -10.96 -0.53 20.02
N ASP A 4 -9.87 -0.45 20.78
CA ASP A 4 -8.54 -0.97 20.36
C ASP A 4 -8.56 -2.49 20.24
N HIS A 5 -9.25 -3.15 21.17
CA HIS A 5 -9.46 -4.59 21.12
C HIS A 5 -10.23 -5.01 19.85
N ARG A 6 -11.30 -4.28 19.51
CA ARG A 6 -12.07 -4.52 18.29
C ARG A 6 -11.22 -4.31 17.05
N LYS A 7 -10.44 -3.22 16.96
CA LYS A 7 -9.52 -2.95 15.85
C LYS A 7 -8.53 -4.09 15.66
N LYS A 8 -7.87 -4.51 16.74
CA LYS A 8 -6.91 -5.63 16.70
C LYS A 8 -7.57 -6.94 16.26
N LYS A 9 -8.76 -7.24 16.77
CA LYS A 9 -9.51 -8.46 16.42
C LYS A 9 -9.90 -8.48 14.95
N THR A 10 -10.39 -7.36 14.41
CA THR A 10 -10.75 -7.25 12.98
C THR A 10 -9.51 -7.36 12.09
N LEU A 11 -8.42 -6.68 12.45
CA LEU A 11 -7.15 -6.74 11.71
C LEU A 11 -6.58 -8.17 11.66
N ALA A 12 -6.65 -8.89 12.78
CA ALA A 12 -6.19 -10.28 12.85
C ALA A 12 -7.02 -11.20 11.94
N GLN A 13 -8.34 -11.03 11.91
CA GLN A 13 -9.22 -11.79 11.02
C GLN A 13 -8.93 -11.49 9.54
N TYR A 14 -8.77 -10.21 9.20
CA TYR A 14 -8.41 -9.78 7.85
C TYR A 14 -7.07 -10.37 7.39
N ASN A 15 -6.03 -10.28 8.23
CA ASN A 15 -4.71 -10.86 7.92
C ASN A 15 -4.75 -12.38 7.82
N LYS A 16 -5.66 -13.06 8.54
CA LYS A 16 -5.87 -14.50 8.39
C LYS A 16 -6.40 -14.84 6.99
N GLY A 17 -7.42 -14.11 6.51
CA GLY A 17 -7.94 -14.27 5.15
C GLY A 17 -6.87 -14.01 4.08
N LEU A 18 -6.03 -12.99 4.27
CA LEU A 18 -4.91 -12.73 3.35
C LEU A 18 -3.91 -13.89 3.27
N LYS A 19 -3.62 -14.56 4.39
CA LYS A 19 -2.76 -15.75 4.40
C LYS A 19 -3.38 -16.92 3.63
N GLU A 20 -4.70 -17.09 3.75
CA GLU A 20 -5.42 -18.12 3.00
C GLU A 20 -5.39 -17.82 1.50
N ILE A 21 -5.62 -16.57 1.09
CA ILE A 21 -5.48 -16.13 -0.31
C ILE A 21 -4.05 -16.36 -0.82
N ALA A 22 -3.02 -15.99 -0.05
CA ALA A 22 -1.62 -16.19 -0.43
C ALA A 22 -1.34 -17.66 -0.74
N LYS A 23 -1.83 -18.57 0.11
CA LYS A 23 -1.69 -20.02 -0.07
C LYS A 23 -2.40 -20.51 -1.34
N LEU A 24 -3.62 -20.04 -1.58
CA LEU A 24 -4.40 -20.41 -2.77
C LEU A 24 -3.74 -19.93 -4.08
N CYS A 25 -3.11 -18.77 -4.05
CA CYS A 25 -2.42 -18.19 -5.21
C CYS A 25 -0.96 -18.64 -5.37
N GLY A 26 -0.44 -19.48 -4.47
CA GLY A 26 0.98 -19.90 -4.50
C GLY A 26 1.97 -18.77 -4.20
N ILE A 27 1.53 -17.72 -3.50
CA ILE A 27 2.37 -16.59 -3.10
C ILE A 27 3.14 -16.99 -1.83
N ASN A 28 4.46 -17.07 -1.94
CA ASN A 28 5.34 -17.44 -0.82
C ASN A 28 5.55 -16.29 0.19
N GLN A 29 5.28 -15.05 -0.22
CA GLN A 29 5.45 -13.88 0.64
C GLN A 29 4.31 -13.76 1.66
N ALA A 30 4.63 -13.31 2.87
CA ALA A 30 3.63 -13.09 3.91
C ALA A 30 2.74 -11.88 3.58
N LEU A 31 1.49 -12.14 3.19
CA LEU A 31 0.50 -11.08 2.98
C LEU A 31 -0.02 -10.52 4.31
N SER A 32 -0.12 -9.19 4.37
CA SER A 32 -0.71 -8.44 5.47
C SER A 32 -1.47 -7.23 4.92
N SER A 33 -2.30 -6.60 5.77
CA SER A 33 -2.96 -5.34 5.42
C SER A 33 -2.01 -4.23 4.96
N TYR A 34 -0.76 -4.23 5.44
CA TYR A 34 0.26 -3.29 4.98
C TYR A 34 0.66 -3.60 3.53
N VAL A 35 1.00 -4.86 3.24
CA VAL A 35 1.36 -5.31 1.88
C VAL A 35 0.22 -5.04 0.88
N ALA A 36 -1.02 -5.34 1.28
CA ALA A 36 -2.20 -5.08 0.44
C ALA A 36 -2.38 -3.58 0.16
N ARG A 37 -2.20 -2.72 1.16
CA ARG A 37 -2.26 -1.25 1.01
C ARG A 37 -1.16 -0.73 0.09
N HIS A 38 0.08 -1.20 0.25
CA HIS A 38 1.20 -0.79 -0.61
C HIS A 38 0.99 -1.25 -2.06
N SER A 39 0.55 -2.50 -2.27
CA SER A 39 0.26 -3.03 -3.59
C SER A 39 -0.83 -2.23 -4.31
N TYR A 40 -1.93 -1.90 -3.61
CA TYR A 40 -2.99 -1.04 -4.14
C TYR A 40 -2.46 0.32 -4.61
N ALA A 41 -1.69 0.98 -3.76
CA ALA A 41 -1.25 2.32 -4.00
C ALA A 41 -0.15 2.39 -5.09
N ASN A 42 0.75 1.40 -5.13
CA ASN A 42 1.69 1.21 -6.23
C ASN A 42 0.98 0.94 -7.56
N CYS A 43 -0.10 0.15 -7.57
CA CYS A 43 -0.89 -0.10 -8.78
C CYS A 43 -1.52 1.19 -9.32
N LEU A 44 -2.10 2.04 -8.46
CA LEU A 44 -2.63 3.34 -8.87
C LEU A 44 -1.53 4.24 -9.44
N LYS A 45 -0.36 4.26 -8.80
CA LYS A 45 0.78 5.03 -9.26
C LYS A 45 1.26 4.58 -10.64
N GLN A 46 1.38 3.27 -10.87
CA GLN A 46 1.74 2.70 -12.17
C GLN A 46 0.73 3.05 -13.27
N LYS A 47 -0.53 3.27 -12.89
CA LYS A 47 -1.59 3.74 -13.79
C LYS A 47 -1.59 5.26 -14.00
N GLY A 48 -0.59 5.97 -13.46
CA GLY A 48 -0.45 7.43 -13.60
C GLY A 48 -1.42 8.24 -12.75
N VAL A 49 -2.06 7.64 -11.74
CA VAL A 49 -2.93 8.37 -10.82
C VAL A 49 -2.06 9.30 -9.96
N ALA A 50 -2.48 10.56 -9.85
CA ALA A 50 -1.77 11.56 -9.08
C ALA A 50 -1.74 11.19 -7.59
N THR A 51 -0.59 11.42 -6.94
CA THR A 51 -0.35 10.92 -5.58
C THR A 51 -1.25 11.56 -4.52
N ASP A 52 -1.72 12.78 -4.76
CA ASP A 52 -2.74 13.45 -3.95
C ASP A 52 -4.07 12.66 -3.97
N ILE A 53 -4.51 12.21 -5.15
CA ILE A 53 -5.71 11.36 -5.32
C ILE A 53 -5.50 9.99 -4.66
N ILE A 54 -4.30 9.41 -4.78
CA ILE A 54 -3.97 8.13 -4.11
C ILE A 54 -4.04 8.30 -2.57
N GLY A 55 -3.49 9.39 -2.04
CA GLY A 55 -3.50 9.71 -0.61
C GLY A 55 -4.91 9.94 -0.07
N GLU A 56 -5.75 10.66 -0.81
CA GLU A 56 -7.17 10.86 -0.49
C GLU A 56 -7.93 9.53 -0.50
N SER A 57 -7.69 8.69 -1.51
CA SER A 57 -8.31 7.36 -1.63
C SER A 57 -7.97 6.41 -0.48
N LEU A 58 -6.77 6.55 0.10
CA LEU A 58 -6.34 5.80 1.30
C LEU A 58 -6.94 6.34 2.61
N GLY A 59 -7.69 7.44 2.55
CA GLY A 59 -8.39 8.04 3.69
C GLY A 59 -7.52 8.96 4.54
N HIS A 60 -6.44 9.52 3.99
CA HIS A 60 -5.65 10.53 4.70
C HIS A 60 -6.40 11.87 4.69
N ALA A 61 -7.04 12.21 5.81
CA ALA A 61 -7.60 13.54 6.03
C ALA A 61 -6.52 14.62 6.27
N ASP A 62 -5.25 14.22 6.45
CA ASP A 62 -4.16 15.09 6.87
C ASP A 62 -2.99 15.05 5.87
N ILE A 63 -2.66 16.23 5.32
CA ILE A 63 -1.59 16.49 4.33
C ILE A 63 -0.23 15.93 4.76
N LYS A 64 0.03 15.83 6.07
CA LYS A 64 1.28 15.25 6.59
C LYS A 64 1.46 13.78 6.24
N ILE A 65 0.39 12.99 6.21
CA ILE A 65 0.48 11.56 5.86
C ILE A 65 0.68 11.42 4.35
N THR A 66 0.08 12.32 3.55
CA THR A 66 0.35 12.45 2.11
C THR A 66 1.82 12.76 1.81
N GLN A 67 2.47 13.63 2.60
CA GLN A 67 3.90 13.94 2.42
C GLN A 67 4.85 12.79 2.77
N VAL A 68 4.58 12.01 3.82
CA VAL A 68 5.37 10.81 4.14
C VAL A 68 5.22 9.76 3.04
N TYR A 69 4.00 9.54 2.56
CA TYR A 69 3.73 8.61 1.47
C TYR A 69 4.42 9.02 0.16
N LEU A 70 4.37 10.31 -0.21
CA LEU A 70 5.08 10.88 -1.37
C LEU A 70 6.58 10.57 -1.34
N LYS A 71 7.20 10.64 -0.16
CA LYS A 71 8.62 10.37 0.03
C LYS A 71 8.97 8.89 -0.15
N GLU A 72 8.14 7.98 0.36
CA GLU A 72 8.34 6.54 0.18
C GLU A 72 8.12 6.10 -1.26
N LEU A 73 7.22 6.78 -1.97
CA LEU A 73 6.87 6.47 -3.35
C LEU A 73 7.94 6.94 -4.35
N GLY A 74 8.68 8.01 -4.03
CA GLY A 74 9.57 8.71 -4.97
C GLY A 74 10.74 7.89 -5.52
N ASN A 75 11.17 6.81 -4.85
CA ASN A 75 12.43 6.17 -5.22
C ASN A 75 12.32 5.19 -6.40
N GLU A 76 11.26 4.40 -6.55
CA GLU A 76 11.26 3.32 -7.57
C GLU A 76 10.94 3.79 -9.01
N ILE A 77 10.04 4.76 -9.19
CA ILE A 77 9.67 5.23 -10.56
C ILE A 77 10.68 6.23 -11.12
N VAL A 78 11.33 7.01 -10.24
CA VAL A 78 12.38 7.93 -10.70
C VAL A 78 13.54 7.12 -11.27
N ASP A 79 13.90 6.01 -10.64
CA ASP A 79 14.95 5.11 -11.14
C ASP A 79 14.57 4.52 -12.51
N ASP A 80 13.34 3.99 -12.68
CA ASP A 80 12.86 3.47 -13.97
C ASP A 80 12.79 4.55 -15.07
N ALA A 81 12.31 5.77 -14.74
CA ALA A 81 12.20 6.86 -15.71
C ALA A 81 13.56 7.44 -16.11
N VAL A 82 14.53 7.43 -15.17
CA VAL A 82 15.93 7.81 -15.41
C VAL A 82 16.59 6.77 -16.31
N GLU A 83 16.37 5.48 -16.10
CA GLU A 83 16.95 4.43 -16.94
C GLU A 83 16.48 4.49 -18.41
N VAL A 84 15.20 4.84 -18.65
CA VAL A 84 14.66 5.09 -20.00
C VAL A 84 15.27 6.33 -20.67
N LEU A 85 15.73 7.31 -19.88
CA LEU A 85 16.33 8.55 -20.37
C LEU A 85 17.83 8.40 -20.70
N PHE A 86 18.48 7.40 -20.11
CA PHE A 86 19.91 7.10 -20.30
C PHE A 86 20.17 5.80 -21.10
N SER A 87 19.13 5.19 -21.66
CA SER A 87 19.21 4.10 -22.66
C SER A 87 18.96 4.62 -24.07
#